data_AF-A0A3M1AFM4-F1
#
_entry.id   AF-A0A3M1AFM4-F1
#
_cell.length_a   1.000
_cell.length_b   1.000
_cell.length_c   1.000
_cell.angle_alpha   90.00
_cell.angle_beta   90.00
_cell.angle_gamma   90.00
#
_symmetry.space_group_name_H-M   'P 1'
#
loop_
_entity.id
_entity.type
_entity.pdbx_description
1 polymer ?
#
loop_
_entity_poly.entity_id
_entity_poly.type
_entity_poly.pdbx_seq_one_letter_code
_entity_poly.pdbx_strand_id
1 'polypeptide(L)' 'MHAQGPIEALNVSGPHDGDVTVEGIKFIVTQSTILEDETGNDITLNDFAVGEEVDAWGPTPVNNETTARKIRKR' A
#
# COMPACT_ATOMS: atom_id res chain seq x y z
N MET A 1 0.22 -7.24 -10.64
CA MET A 1 -0.02 -8.10 -9.48
C MET A 1 -1.06 -7.48 -8.59
N HIS A 2 -1.68 -8.29 -7.75
CA HIS A 2 -2.61 -7.91 -6.69
C HIS A 2 -2.24 -8.76 -5.48
N ALA A 3 -2.04 -8.13 -4.32
CA ALA A 3 -1.85 -8.78 -3.03
C ALA A 3 -3.00 -8.33 -2.12
N GLN A 4 -3.51 -9.25 -1.29
CA GLN A 4 -4.59 -8.97 -0.36
C GLN A 4 -4.24 -9.54 1.01
N GLY A 5 -4.33 -8.72 2.04
CA GLY A 5 -4.15 -9.17 3.42
C GLY A 5 -3.84 -8.03 4.37
N PRO A 6 -3.44 -8.36 5.60
CA PRO A 6 -3.09 -7.36 6.58
C PRO A 6 -1.76 -6.68 6.21
N ILE A 7 -1.64 -5.39 6.53
CA ILE A 7 -0.37 -4.69 6.46
C ILE A 7 0.59 -5.31 7.50
N GLU A 8 1.71 -5.85 7.03
CA GLU A 8 2.73 -6.49 7.86
C GLU A 8 3.76 -5.47 8.38
N ALA A 9 4.06 -4.47 7.56
CA ALA A 9 4.95 -3.36 7.90
C ALA A 9 4.51 -2.08 7.17
N LEU A 10 4.66 -0.95 7.85
CA LEU A 10 4.32 0.37 7.33
C LEU A 10 5.43 1.36 7.68
N ASN A 11 6.03 1.97 6.66
CA ASN A 11 6.99 3.06 6.81
C ASN A 11 6.41 4.31 6.15
N VAL A 12 6.18 5.35 6.94
CA VAL A 12 5.62 6.62 6.45
C VAL A 12 6.70 7.69 6.45
N SER A 13 7.10 8.12 5.25
CA SER A 13 8.02 9.24 5.04
C SER A 13 7.28 10.53 4.71
N GLY A 14 6.04 10.43 4.23
CA GLY A 14 5.11 11.53 3.96
C GLY A 14 3.72 11.02 3.54
N PRO A 15 2.77 11.93 3.26
CA PRO A 15 1.38 11.55 2.94
C PRO A 15 1.22 10.62 1.72
N HIS A 16 2.13 10.70 0.76
CA HIS A 16 2.21 9.82 -0.43
C HIS A 16 3.65 9.36 -0.66
N ASP A 17 4.41 9.15 0.41
CA ASP A 17 5.80 8.70 0.32
C ASP A 17 6.12 7.75 1.47
N GLY A 18 6.65 6.59 1.13
CA GLY A 18 6.90 5.53 2.10
C GLY A 18 6.71 4.15 1.47
N ASP A 19 6.48 3.15 2.32
CA ASP A 19 6.23 1.79 1.86
C ASP A 19 5.30 1.01 2.78
N VAL A 20 4.60 0.06 2.18
CA VAL A 20 3.67 -0.87 2.83
C VAL A 20 4.06 -2.28 2.45
N THR A 21 4.18 -3.18 3.42
CA THR A 21 4.40 -4.61 3.14
C THR A 21 3.11 -5.38 3.32
N VAL A 22 2.70 -6.13 2.30
CA VAL A 22 1.49 -6.96 2.27
C VAL A 22 1.86 -8.31 1.64
N GLU A 23 1.54 -9.41 2.31
CA GLU A 23 1.91 -10.78 1.89
C GLU A 23 3.42 -10.94 1.58
N GLY A 24 4.28 -10.33 2.39
CA GLY A 24 5.74 -10.32 2.19
C GLY A 24 6.24 -9.52 0.99
N ILE A 25 5.36 -8.79 0.29
CA ILE A 25 5.73 -7.91 -0.83
C ILE A 25 5.73 -6.45 -0.35
N LYS A 26 6.85 -5.78 -0.57
CA LYS A 26 7.03 -4.36 -0.30
C LYS A 26 6.49 -3.51 -1.46
N PHE A 27 5.46 -2.73 -1.18
CA PHE A 27 4.85 -1.77 -2.08
C PHE A 27 5.39 -0.37 -1.79
N ILE A 28 6.17 0.17 -2.73
CA ILE A 28 6.72 1.53 -2.65
C ILE A 28 5.62 2.52 -3.03
N VAL A 29 5.25 3.37 -2.08
CA VAL A 29 4.24 4.42 -2.26
C VAL A 29 4.93 5.68 -2.75
N THR A 30 4.37 6.27 -3.81
CA THR A 30 4.85 7.51 -4.41
C THR A 30 3.68 8.44 -4.64
N GLN A 31 3.95 9.67 -5.08
CA GLN A 31 2.88 10.62 -5.46
C GLN A 31 1.97 10.12 -6.60
N SER A 32 2.38 9.09 -7.35
CA SER A 32 1.54 8.48 -8.39
C SER A 32 0.65 7.34 -7.87
N THR A 33 0.81 6.95 -6.61
CA THR A 33 0.04 5.87 -5.99
C THR A 33 -1.31 6.39 -5.53
N ILE A 34 -2.39 5.71 -5.95
CA ILE A 34 -3.74 5.96 -5.47
C ILE A 34 -3.91 5.31 -4.09
N LEU A 35 -4.37 6.08 -3.10
CA LEU A 35 -4.60 5.62 -1.74
C LEU A 35 -6.06 5.87 -1.39
N GLU A 36 -6.81 4.80 -1.09
CA GLU A 36 -8.25 4.89 -0.89
C GLU A 36 -8.73 4.17 0.38
N ASP A 37 -9.81 4.66 0.97
CA ASP A 37 -10.54 3.92 2.00
C ASP A 37 -11.51 2.85 1.43
N GLU A 38 -12.18 2.14 2.31
CA GLU A 38 -13.19 1.13 1.98
C GLU A 38 -14.37 1.69 1.16
N THR A 39 -14.63 2.99 1.25
CA THR A 39 -15.69 3.69 0.50
C THR A 39 -15.21 4.34 -0.80
N GLY A 40 -13.90 4.30 -1.06
CA GLY A 40 -13.27 4.86 -2.25
C GLY A 40 -12.92 6.35 -2.14
N ASN A 41 -12.88 6.91 -0.92
CA ASN A 41 -12.37 8.27 -0.75
C ASN A 41 -10.84 8.26 -0.79
N ASP A 42 -10.27 9.30 -1.39
CA ASP A 42 -8.83 9.53 -1.34
C ASP A 42 -8.39 9.78 0.11
N ILE A 43 -7.41 9.00 0.55
CA ILE A 43 -6.76 9.10 1.87
C ILE A 43 -5.25 9.21 1.69
N THR A 44 -4.55 9.35 2.80
CA THR A 44 -3.07 9.40 2.82
C THR A 44 -2.48 8.14 3.42
N LEU A 45 -1.18 7.97 3.25
CA LEU A 45 -0.45 6.84 3.82
C LEU A 45 -0.51 6.84 5.37
N ASN A 46 -0.69 8.00 6.00
CA ASN A 46 -0.84 8.12 7.45
C ASN A 46 -2.14 7.52 7.99
N ASP A 47 -3.14 7.34 7.12
CA ASP A 47 -4.43 6.81 7.52
C ASP A 47 -4.40 5.28 7.66
N PHE A 48 -3.38 4.61 7.13
CA PHE A 48 -3.20 3.17 7.24
C PHE A 48 -2.49 2.77 8.53
N ALA A 49 -2.76 1.55 9.02
CA ALA A 49 -2.06 0.98 10.16
C ALA A 49 -1.61 -0.46 9.92
N VAL A 50 -0.54 -0.87 10.61
CA VAL A 50 -0.10 -2.29 10.64
C VAL A 50 -1.22 -3.16 11.21
N GLY A 51 -1.49 -4.29 10.55
CA GLY A 51 -2.58 -5.20 10.86
C GLY A 51 -3.91 -4.90 10.14
N GLU A 52 -4.01 -3.76 9.45
CA GLU A 52 -5.19 -3.40 8.68
C GLU A 52 -5.27 -4.19 7.37
N GLU A 53 -6.46 -4.71 7.05
CA GLU A 53 -6.70 -5.42 5.80
C GLU A 53 -6.72 -4.44 4.62
N VAL A 54 -5.93 -4.75 3.59
CA VAL A 54 -5.85 -3.94 2.38
C VAL A 54 -5.79 -4.79 1.12
N ASP A 55 -6.20 -4.18 0.02
CA ASP A 55 -5.87 -4.62 -1.32
C ASP A 55 -4.76 -3.72 -1.89
N ALA A 56 -3.64 -4.32 -2.30
CA ALA A 56 -2.49 -3.61 -2.88
C ALA A 56 -2.23 -4.06 -4.32
N TRP A 57 -2.10 -3.10 -5.24
CA TRP A 57 -1.88 -3.34 -6.67
C TRP A 57 -0.60 -2.69 -7.16
N GLY A 58 0.14 -3.40 -8.01
CA GLY A 58 1.38 -2.91 -8.61
C GLY A 58 1.81 -3.76 -9.82
N PRO A 59 2.92 -3.43 -10.49
CA PRO A 59 3.63 -4.33 -11.40
C PRO A 59 4.10 -5.61 -10.68
N THR A 60 4.53 -6.63 -11.44
CA THR A 60 5.16 -7.82 -10.86
C THR A 60 6.37 -7.41 -10.00
N PRO A 61 6.51 -7.92 -8.76
CA PRO A 61 7.59 -7.50 -7.89
C PRO A 61 8.92 -8.09 -8.35
N VAL A 62 9.99 -7.36 -8.08
CA VAL A 62 11.37 -7.78 -8.27
C VAL A 62 12.02 -7.75 -6.89
N ASN A 63 12.62 -8.87 -6.46
CA ASN A 63 13.17 -9.02 -5.10
C ASN A 63 12.16 -8.68 -3.99
N ASN A 64 10.91 -9.12 -4.16
CA ASN A 64 9.78 -8.82 -3.27
C ASN A 64 9.44 -7.33 -3.14
N GLU A 65 9.86 -6.47 -4.07
CA GLU A 65 9.56 -5.05 -4.07
C GLU A 65 8.89 -4.62 -5.38
N THR A 66 7.92 -3.71 -5.29
CA THR A 66 7.23 -3.14 -6.47
C THR A 66 6.71 -1.74 -6.16
N THR A 67 6.59 -0.89 -7.18
CA THR A 67 5.92 0.41 -7.02
C THR A 67 4.41 0.23 -6.97
N ALA A 68 3.79 0.76 -5.93
CA ALA A 68 2.34 0.72 -5.75
C ALA A 68 1.64 1.59 -6.80
N ARG A 69 0.66 1.02 -7.49
CA ARG A 69 -0.30 1.76 -8.33
C ARG A 69 -1.49 2.19 -7.50
N LYS A 70 -1.96 1.31 -6.62
CA LYS A 70 -3.10 1.57 -5.75
C LYS A 70 -2.97 0.75 -4.46
N ILE A 71 -3.39 1.32 -3.34
CA ILE A 71 -3.61 0.61 -2.08
C ILE A 71 -4.97 1.06 -1.55
N ARG A 72 -5.84 0.11 -1.18
CA ARG A 72 -7.19 0.39 -0.68
C ARG A 72 -7.49 -0.40 0.58
N LYS A 73 -8.11 0.25 1.57
CA LYS A 73 -8.62 -0.38 2.80
C LYS A 73 -9.78 -1.34 2.52
N ARG A 74 -9.97 -2.33 3.40
CA ARG A 74 -11.00 -3.37 3.32
C ARG A 74 -11.98 -3.37 4.48
#